data_AF-T2JM71-F1
#
_entry.id   AF-T2JM71-F1
#
_cell.length_a   1.000
_cell.length_b   1.000
_cell.length_c   1.000
_cell.angle_alpha   90.00
_cell.angle_beta   90.00
_cell.angle_gamma   90.00
#
_symmetry.space_group_name_H-M   'P 1'
#
loop_
_entity.id
_entity.type
_entity.pdbx_description
1 polymer ?
#
loop_
_entity_poly.entity_id
_entity_poly.type
_entity_poly.pdbx_seq_one_letter_code
_entity_poly.pdbx_strand_id
1 'polypeptide(L)'
;MSRDALIVGINNYQYEGLKYLPSPAEDAEAIASILEQHGQFNTIRRLPEAIKNLDSTTKSPYISQKGEVSLKQLKDSLVKLFKPETNQIPDTALFYFSGHGIRKTSGITEGFLCTSDVHPDREFNGLSLKWLRELLQESPIKNKLFG
;
A
#
# COMPACT_ATOMS: atom_id res chain seq x y z
N MET A 1 -13.09 0.73 19.34
CA MET A 1 -12.58 -0.15 18.27
C MET A 1 -11.57 0.64 17.49
N SER A 2 -10.33 0.16 17.40
CA SER A 2 -9.28 0.87 16.66
C SER A 2 -9.22 0.34 15.22
N ARG A 3 -9.18 1.23 14.22
CA ARG A 3 -9.09 0.86 12.81
C ARG A 3 -7.94 1.59 12.14
N ASP A 4 -7.06 0.82 11.50
CA ASP A 4 -5.94 1.36 10.75
C ASP A 4 -6.06 1.01 9.27
N ALA A 5 -5.62 1.92 8.41
CA ALA A 5 -5.56 1.69 6.98
C ALA A 5 -4.19 2.04 6.39
N LEU A 6 -3.75 1.25 5.42
CA LEU A 6 -2.64 1.57 4.54
C LEU A 6 -3.17 1.65 3.11
N ILE A 7 -3.04 2.82 2.51
CA ILE A 7 -3.52 3.11 1.16
C ILE A 7 -2.32 3.39 0.28
N VAL A 8 -2.17 2.62 -0.79
CA VAL A 8 -1.00 2.66 -1.67
C VAL A 8 -1.44 2.88 -3.11
N GLY A 9 -0.91 3.92 -3.73
CA GLY A 9 -1.15 4.23 -5.15
C GLY A 9 0.17 4.48 -5.86
N ILE A 10 0.55 3.59 -6.79
CA ILE A 10 1.83 3.70 -7.50
C ILE A 10 1.58 4.00 -8.97
N ASN A 11 2.05 5.17 -9.39
CA ASN A 11 1.91 5.63 -10.76
C ASN A 11 3.19 5.40 -11.59
N ASN A 12 4.36 5.51 -10.95
CA ASN A 12 5.65 5.49 -11.62
C ASN A 12 6.45 4.22 -11.29
N TYR A 13 7.12 3.70 -12.31
CA TYR A 13 7.88 2.45 -12.27
C TYR A 13 9.22 2.67 -12.97
N GLN A 14 10.31 2.21 -12.34
CA GLN A 14 11.66 2.33 -12.88
C GLN A 14 11.91 1.35 -14.03
N TYR A 15 11.16 0.25 -14.08
CA TYR A 15 11.25 -0.73 -15.15
C TYR A 15 10.53 -0.25 -16.40
N GLU A 16 11.28 -0.13 -17.50
CA GLU A 16 10.77 0.36 -18.79
C GLU A 16 9.61 -0.49 -19.36
N GLY A 17 9.52 -1.76 -18.99
CA GLY A 17 8.41 -2.63 -19.40
C GLY A 17 7.08 -2.33 -18.71
N LEU A 18 7.06 -1.51 -17.66
CA LEU A 18 5.84 -1.04 -17.01
C LEU A 18 5.58 0.42 -17.34
N LYS A 19 4.45 0.68 -18.01
CA LYS A 19 4.04 2.02 -18.37
C LYS A 19 3.52 2.78 -17.15
N TYR A 20 3.76 4.09 -17.15
CA TYR A 20 3.15 5.02 -16.20
C TYR A 20 1.62 4.88 -16.20
N LEU A 21 1.03 4.85 -15.01
CA LEU A 21 -0.42 4.85 -14.80
C LEU A 21 -0.82 6.15 -14.08
N PRO A 22 -1.69 7.01 -14.64
CA PRO A 22 -2.09 8.25 -13.97
C PRO A 22 -3.09 8.04 -12.82
N SER A 23 -3.99 7.07 -12.97
CA SER A 23 -5.14 6.85 -12.08
C SER A 23 -4.81 6.29 -10.69
N PRO A 24 -3.82 5.39 -10.49
CA PRO A 24 -3.66 4.69 -9.21
C PRO A 24 -3.52 5.58 -7.98
N ALA A 25 -2.72 6.64 -8.05
CA ALA A 25 -2.56 7.60 -6.95
C ALA A 25 -3.83 8.43 -6.71
N GLU A 26 -4.59 8.74 -7.76
CA GLU A 26 -5.85 9.48 -7.64
C GLU A 26 -6.96 8.61 -7.03
N ASP A 27 -7.09 7.37 -7.51
CA ASP A 27 -8.04 6.38 -6.97
C ASP A 27 -7.73 6.09 -5.50
N ALA A 28 -6.45 5.87 -5.19
CA ALA A 28 -5.99 5.64 -3.84
C ALA A 28 -6.28 6.86 -2.93
N GLU A 29 -6.04 8.09 -3.40
CA GLU A 29 -6.33 9.29 -2.59
C GLU A 29 -7.83 9.48 -2.36
N ALA A 30 -8.67 9.17 -3.36
CA ALA A 30 -10.11 9.21 -3.22
C ALA A 30 -10.59 8.22 -2.14
N ILE A 31 -10.07 6.98 -2.15
CA ILE A 31 -10.35 5.99 -1.09
C ILE A 31 -9.86 6.48 0.27
N ALA A 32 -8.64 7.01 0.37
CA ALA A 32 -8.11 7.56 1.63
C ALA A 32 -9.01 8.66 2.19
N SER A 33 -9.47 9.58 1.34
CA SER A 33 -10.36 10.68 1.71
C SER A 33 -11.72 10.17 2.22
N ILE A 34 -12.32 9.17 1.55
CA ILE A 34 -13.58 8.56 1.98
C ILE A 34 -13.41 7.87 3.34
N LEU A 35 -12.29 7.18 3.55
CA LEU A 35 -12.03 6.49 4.82
C LEU A 35 -11.79 7.48 5.97
N GLU A 36 -11.15 8.63 5.71
CA GLU A 36 -11.01 9.71 6.68
C GLU A 36 -12.37 10.33 7.05
N GLN A 37 -13.23 10.57 6.06
CA GLN A 37 -14.53 11.21 6.27
C GLN A 37 -15.58 10.28 6.89
N HIS A 38 -15.60 9.01 6.48
CA HIS A 38 -16.71 8.09 6.79
C HIS A 38 -16.28 6.80 7.49
N GLY A 39 -15.01 6.40 7.39
CA GLY A 39 -14.56 5.07 7.81
C GLY A 39 -14.28 4.92 9.31
N GLN A 40 -14.28 6.03 10.06
CA GLN A 40 -13.92 6.06 11.49
C GLN A 40 -12.56 5.39 11.75
N PHE A 41 -11.60 5.60 10.84
CA PHE A 41 -10.23 5.11 11.01
C PHE A 41 -9.44 6.03 11.93
N ASN A 42 -8.70 5.42 12.84
CA ASN A 42 -7.80 6.12 13.76
C ASN A 42 -6.54 6.57 13.03
N THR A 43 -6.02 5.73 12.15
CA THR A 43 -4.79 5.99 11.40
C THR A 43 -4.97 5.62 9.94
N ILE A 44 -4.75 6.59 9.05
CA ILE A 44 -4.71 6.35 7.60
C ILE A 44 -3.32 6.73 7.10
N ARG A 45 -2.56 5.72 6.69
CA ARG A 45 -1.23 5.90 6.10
C ARG A 45 -1.34 5.87 4.58
N ARG A 46 -0.71 6.83 3.93
CA ARG A 46 -0.69 7.00 2.47
C ARG A 46 0.71 6.67 1.95
N LEU A 47 0.81 5.96 0.83
CA LEU A 47 2.08 5.73 0.14
C LEU A 47 1.94 5.85 -1.37
N PRO A 48 2.86 6.56 -2.06
CA PRO A 48 3.93 7.40 -1.50
C PRO A 48 3.35 8.66 -0.83
N GLU A 49 3.74 8.91 0.43
CA GLU A 49 3.26 10.08 1.17
C GLU A 49 3.90 11.37 0.65
N ALA A 50 3.09 12.38 0.38
CA ALA A 50 3.52 13.76 0.21
C ALA A 50 2.64 14.68 1.05
N ILE A 51 3.16 15.86 1.38
CA ILE A 51 2.44 16.84 2.20
C ILE A 51 2.02 18.00 1.32
N LYS A 52 0.71 18.25 1.24
CA LYS A 52 0.15 19.44 0.60
C LYS A 52 -0.04 20.51 1.65
N ASN A 53 0.52 21.70 1.41
CA ASN A 53 0.21 22.88 2.19
C ASN A 53 -1.11 23.44 1.65
N LEU A 54 -2.18 23.34 2.44
CA LEU A 54 -3.46 23.97 2.12
C LEU A 54 -3.40 25.46 2.47
N ASP A 55 -2.75 25.79 3.59
CA ASP A 55 -2.54 27.15 4.10
C ASP A 55 -1.19 27.25 4.81
N SER A 56 -0.83 28.44 5.33
CA SER A 56 0.42 28.66 6.08
C SER A 56 0.57 27.79 7.34
N THR A 57 -0.54 27.24 7.85
CA THR A 57 -0.61 26.41 9.07
C THR A 57 -1.15 25.01 8.84
N THR A 58 -1.89 24.78 7.73
CA THR A 58 -2.59 23.53 7.48
C THR A 58 -1.82 22.66 6.48
N LYS A 59 -1.36 21.50 6.95
CA LYS A 59 -0.70 20.47 6.16
C LYS A 59 -1.57 19.24 6.11
N SER A 60 -1.82 18.71 4.91
CA SER A 60 -2.57 17.47 4.73
C SER A 60 -1.74 16.46 3.94
N PRO A 61 -1.60 15.21 4.42
CA PRO A 61 -0.94 14.16 3.68
C PRO A 61 -1.80 13.73 2.48
N TYR A 62 -1.15 13.49 1.35
CA TYR A 62 -1.78 12.97 0.13
C TYR A 62 -0.85 11.97 -0.56
N ILE A 63 -1.40 11.16 -1.46
CA ILE A 63 -0.64 10.20 -2.27
C ILE A 63 -0.02 10.92 -3.47
N SER A 64 1.31 10.91 -3.55
CA SER A 64 2.04 11.58 -4.62
C SER A 64 1.96 10.82 -5.95
N GLN A 65 1.46 11.47 -6.99
CA GLN A 65 1.44 10.92 -8.36
C GLN A 65 2.84 10.72 -8.98
N LYS A 66 3.87 11.35 -8.41
CA LYS A 66 5.27 11.25 -8.85
C LYS A 66 6.14 10.53 -7.84
N GLY A 67 5.59 10.18 -6.68
CA GLY A 67 6.34 9.49 -5.65
C GLY A 67 6.66 8.06 -6.08
N GLU A 68 7.78 7.56 -5.60
CA GLU A 68 8.18 6.18 -5.80
C GLU A 68 8.08 5.43 -4.48
N VAL A 69 7.64 4.16 -4.55
CA VAL A 69 7.56 3.28 -3.40
C VAL A 69 8.44 2.08 -3.66
N SER A 70 9.42 1.86 -2.81
CA SER A 70 10.25 0.65 -2.86
C SER A 70 9.54 -0.54 -2.22
N LEU A 71 9.92 -1.77 -2.63
CA LEU A 71 9.42 -2.99 -2.01
C LEU A 71 9.67 -3.01 -0.50
N LYS A 72 10.83 -2.52 -0.06
CA LYS A 72 11.19 -2.45 1.35
C LYS A 72 10.21 -1.54 2.12
N GLN A 73 9.95 -0.34 1.61
CA GLN A 73 9.01 0.59 2.25
C GLN A 73 7.59 0.00 2.33
N LEU A 74 7.14 -0.67 1.27
CA LEU A 74 5.83 -1.33 1.25
C LEU A 74 5.74 -2.45 2.29
N LYS A 75 6.75 -3.34 2.34
CA LYS A 75 6.83 -4.42 3.34
C LYS A 75 6.87 -3.87 4.77
N ASP A 76 7.73 -2.89 5.04
CA ASP A 76 7.86 -2.29 6.37
C ASP A 76 6.52 -1.69 6.82
N SER A 77 5.77 -1.07 5.90
CA SER A 77 4.45 -0.47 6.18
C SER A 77 3.35 -1.51 6.40
N LEU A 78 3.39 -2.62 5.66
CA LEU A 78 2.47 -3.76 5.85
C LEU A 78 2.72 -4.47 7.18
N VAL A 79 3.98 -4.68 7.56
CA VAL A 79 4.33 -5.26 8.86
C VAL A 79 3.83 -4.35 9.98
N LYS A 80 4.05 -3.03 9.88
CA LYS A 80 3.51 -2.06 10.87
C LYS A 80 1.99 -2.06 10.93
N LEU A 81 1.30 -2.33 9.82
CA LEU A 81 -0.16 -2.41 9.78
C LEU A 81 -0.68 -3.69 10.41
N PHE A 82 -0.15 -4.85 10.00
CA PHE A 82 -0.71 -6.15 10.35
C PHE A 82 -0.08 -6.78 11.59
N LYS A 83 1.13 -6.38 11.97
CA LYS A 83 1.86 -6.87 13.16
C LYS A 83 2.45 -5.67 13.93
N PRO A 84 1.61 -4.80 14.51
CA PRO A 84 2.11 -3.75 15.39
C PRO A 84 2.81 -4.38 16.60
N GLU A 85 4.01 -3.88 16.93
CA GLU A 85 4.77 -4.34 18.11
C GLU A 85 4.22 -3.78 19.43
N THR A 86 3.24 -2.88 19.36
CA THR A 86 2.65 -2.23 20.53
C THR A 86 1.44 -3.01 21.06
N ASN A 87 1.15 -2.87 22.37
CA ASN A 87 -0.01 -3.49 23.02
C ASN A 87 -1.38 -2.99 22.51
N GLN A 88 -1.41 -2.08 21.53
CA GLN A 88 -2.63 -1.55 20.92
C GLN A 88 -2.80 -2.15 19.52
N ILE A 89 -3.22 -3.42 19.49
CA ILE A 89 -3.56 -4.10 18.24
C ILE A 89 -4.91 -3.53 17.75
N PRO A 90 -4.99 -2.99 16.52
CA PRO A 90 -6.25 -2.50 15.99
C PRO A 90 -7.22 -3.68 15.77
N ASP A 91 -8.52 -3.42 15.93
CA ASP A 91 -9.57 -4.41 15.67
C ASP A 91 -9.70 -4.69 14.17
N THR A 92 -9.43 -3.67 13.33
CA THR A 92 -9.55 -3.77 11.87
C THR A 92 -8.34 -3.13 11.19
N ALA A 93 -7.76 -3.85 10.24
CA ALA A 93 -6.75 -3.33 9.32
C ALA A 93 -7.23 -3.43 7.88
N LEU A 94 -7.13 -2.32 7.15
CA LEU A 94 -7.42 -2.24 5.72
C LEU A 94 -6.14 -1.97 4.95
N PHE A 95 -5.86 -2.80 3.95
CA PHE A 95 -4.82 -2.53 2.97
C PHE A 95 -5.48 -2.34 1.60
N TYR A 96 -5.27 -1.18 1.00
CA TYR A 96 -5.69 -0.86 -0.36
C TYR A 96 -4.46 -0.66 -1.25
N PHE A 97 -4.42 -1.33 -2.39
CA PHE A 97 -3.34 -1.18 -3.36
C PHE A 97 -3.90 -0.90 -4.76
N SER A 98 -3.44 0.19 -5.36
CA SER A 98 -3.66 0.51 -6.76
C SER A 98 -2.33 0.66 -7.50
N GLY A 99 -2.17 -0.05 -8.60
CA GLY A 99 -0.95 -0.08 -9.42
C GLY A 99 -0.84 -1.34 -10.27
N HIS A 100 0.31 -1.53 -10.91
CA HIS A 100 0.61 -2.74 -11.67
C HIS A 100 0.70 -3.97 -10.76
N GLY A 101 0.18 -5.08 -11.28
CA GLY A 101 0.42 -6.41 -10.75
C GLY A 101 0.95 -7.30 -11.86
N ILE A 102 1.93 -8.15 -11.54
CA ILE A 102 2.45 -9.14 -12.47
C ILE A 102 2.17 -10.53 -11.95
N ARG A 103 1.91 -11.44 -12.89
CA ARG A 103 1.72 -12.86 -12.61
C ARG A 103 2.88 -13.61 -13.24
N LYS A 104 3.67 -14.30 -12.43
CA LYS A 104 4.77 -15.16 -12.88
C LYS A 104 4.32 -16.61 -12.79
N THR A 105 4.56 -17.36 -13.85
CA THR A 105 4.33 -18.81 -13.88
C THR A 105 5.65 -19.50 -14.13
N SER A 106 6.20 -20.13 -13.10
CA SER A 106 7.43 -20.91 -13.18
C SER A 106 7.22 -22.22 -12.43
N GLY A 107 6.37 -23.09 -12.99
CA GLY A 107 5.86 -24.31 -12.34
C GLY A 107 4.73 -24.03 -11.33
N ILE A 108 4.87 -22.99 -10.51
CA ILE A 108 3.81 -22.47 -9.65
C ILE A 108 3.38 -21.10 -10.20
N THR A 109 2.08 -20.83 -10.16
CA THR A 109 1.56 -19.49 -10.45
C THR A 109 1.65 -18.63 -9.21
N GLU A 110 2.37 -17.51 -9.29
CA GLU A 110 2.46 -16.52 -8.23
C GLU A 110 2.11 -15.13 -8.76
N GLY A 111 1.37 -14.37 -7.95
CA GLY A 111 1.04 -12.97 -8.23
C GLY A 111 1.87 -12.04 -7.37
N PHE A 112 2.29 -10.92 -7.95
CA PHE A 112 3.08 -9.90 -7.29
C PHE A 112 2.46 -8.52 -7.52
N LEU A 113 2.44 -7.69 -6.48
CA LEU A 113 2.13 -6.27 -6.58
C LEU A 113 3.42 -5.53 -6.90
N CYS A 114 3.43 -4.79 -8.01
CA CYS A 114 4.63 -4.09 -8.46
C CYS A 114 4.85 -2.83 -7.65
N THR A 115 6.04 -2.71 -7.08
CA THR A 115 6.56 -1.46 -6.51
C THR A 115 7.33 -0.67 -7.56
N SER A 116 7.65 0.60 -7.31
CA SER A 116 8.35 1.45 -8.28
C SER A 116 9.72 0.90 -8.66
N ASP A 117 10.38 0.19 -7.75
CA ASP A 117 11.68 -0.47 -7.93
C ASP A 117 11.59 -1.88 -8.55
N VAL A 118 10.40 -2.31 -8.99
CA VAL A 118 10.21 -3.61 -9.64
C VAL A 118 11.16 -3.75 -10.84
N HIS A 119 11.77 -4.92 -11.01
CA HIS A 119 12.64 -5.25 -12.14
C HIS A 119 12.53 -6.77 -12.42
N PRO A 120 11.53 -7.21 -13.21
CA PRO A 120 11.28 -8.62 -13.47
C PRO A 120 12.48 -9.36 -14.08
N ASP A 121 13.26 -8.69 -14.95
CA ASP A 121 14.46 -9.27 -15.57
C ASP A 121 15.59 -9.58 -14.57
N ARG A 122 15.56 -8.97 -13.38
CA ARG A 122 16.50 -9.24 -12.27
C ARG A 122 15.85 -10.08 -11.17
N GLU A 123 14.75 -10.76 -11.49
CA GLU A 123 13.90 -11.52 -10.56
C GLU A 123 13.29 -10.69 -9.43
N PHE A 124 13.34 -9.37 -9.54
CA PHE A 124 12.77 -8.47 -8.54
C PHE A 124 11.33 -8.13 -8.93
N ASN A 125 10.41 -9.04 -8.59
CA ASN A 125 9.02 -8.99 -9.07
C ASN A 125 8.07 -8.10 -8.23
N GLY A 126 8.57 -7.50 -7.15
CA GLY A 126 7.77 -6.71 -6.21
C GLY A 126 7.26 -7.54 -5.03
N LEU A 127 6.08 -7.20 -4.52
CA LEU A 127 5.50 -7.82 -3.32
C LEU A 127 4.73 -9.09 -3.66
N SER A 128 5.23 -10.25 -3.20
CA SER A 128 4.51 -11.53 -3.35
C SER A 128 3.18 -11.52 -2.59
N LEU A 129 2.10 -11.87 -3.30
CA LEU A 129 0.79 -12.08 -2.68
C LEU A 129 0.79 -13.29 -1.73
N LYS A 130 1.67 -14.26 -1.96
CA LYS A 130 1.85 -15.40 -1.05
C LYS A 130 2.40 -14.93 0.29
N TRP A 131 3.47 -14.13 0.26
CA TRP A 131 4.04 -13.52 1.47
C TRP A 131 3.03 -12.62 2.19
N LEU A 132 2.26 -11.81 1.44
CA LEU A 132 1.21 -10.98 2.03
C LEU A 132 0.15 -11.84 2.74
N ARG A 133 -0.27 -12.96 2.12
CA ARG A 133 -1.22 -13.89 2.73
C ARG A 133 -0.67 -14.53 3.99
N GLU A 134 0.59 -14.94 4.01
CA GLU A 134 1.27 -15.46 5.20
C GLU A 134 1.30 -14.41 6.31
N LEU A 135 1.64 -13.15 5.99
CA LEU A 135 1.60 -12.04 6.94
C LEU A 135 0.20 -11.82 7.53
N LEU A 136 -0.84 -11.91 6.69
CA LEU A 136 -2.24 -11.79 7.13
C LEU A 136 -2.67 -12.96 8.03
N GLN A 137 -2.15 -14.17 7.80
CA GLN A 137 -2.45 -15.34 8.63
C GLN A 137 -1.80 -15.22 10.01
N GLU A 138 -0.55 -14.76 10.06
CA GLU A 138 0.22 -14.53 11.29
C GLU A 138 -0.22 -13.27 12.07
N SER A 139 -1.06 -12.44 11.47
CA SER A 139 -1.52 -11.19 12.07
C SER A 139 -2.55 -11.45 13.18
N PRO A 140 -2.36 -10.86 14.39
CA PRO A 140 -3.30 -10.98 15.50
C PRO A 140 -4.59 -10.15 15.30
N ILE A 141 -4.71 -9.41 14.21
CA ILE A 141 -5.86 -8.54 13.92
C ILE A 141 -7.07 -9.38 13.53
N LYS A 142 -8.22 -9.04 14.13
CA LYS A 142 -9.49 -9.76 13.95
C LYS A 142 -10.06 -9.58 12.55
N ASN A 143 -10.19 -8.32 12.10
CA ASN A 143 -10.78 -8.00 10.80
C ASN A 143 -9.70 -7.49 9.83
N LYS A 144 -9.48 -8.24 8.76
CA LYS A 144 -8.45 -7.94 7.75
C LYS A 144 -9.15 -7.76 6.41
N LEU A 145 -9.08 -6.55 5.85
CA LEU A 145 -9.67 -6.21 4.57
C LEU A 145 -8.55 -5.92 3.57
N PHE A 146 -8.66 -6.50 2.38
CA PHE A 146 -7.77 -6.27 1.25
C PHE A 146 -8.61 -5.90 0.04
N GLY A 147 -8.26 -4.77 -0.59
CA GLY A 147 -8.98 -4.20 -1.74
C GLY A 147 -8.05 -3.57 -2.75
#